data_AF-A0A919P1L7-F1
#
_entry.id   AF-A0A919P1L7-F1
#
_cell.length_a   1.000
_cell.length_b   1.000
_cell.length_c   1.000
_cell.angle_alpha   90.00
_cell.angle_beta   90.00
_cell.angle_gamma   90.00
#
_symmetry.space_group_name_H-M   'P 1'
#
loop_
_entity.id
_entity.type
_entity.pdbx_description
1 polymer ?
#
loop_
_entity_poly.entity_id
_entity_poly.type
_entity_poly.pdbx_seq_one_letter_code
_entity_poly.pdbx_strand_id
1 'polypeptide(L)'
;MQKAVTPQQSQATWSHGYERMGGFVVRADSVEWATTAADLVVAHGLAYPGSPFGPSPQFVDVLRFPSTEQLRFENATGGTDPTTRAVTGGPFVDRPPFTGNGFVAAPGHVVPLYWVVHSRVPAMSEIVRVGADGSSTLLATYVDVGYGWVLEGPHARSVAFPMLPMHVGPVARWQGATYPADVFDDHVVIAAAQKPDRRLRFSQTASGRFRREVPRDEVDELFEFYLEARWNGLPMRVVDQMPDGRGGTVMRVSYLGHDADLAEGLRMQKMEAAVYEAQLPPSALTDVVASQLIPRAWAVAAPAGEA
;
A
#
# COMPACT_ATOMS: atom_id res chain seq x y z
N MET A 1 -5.79 8.85 -6.91
CA MET A 1 -6.51 8.20 -5.80
C MET A 1 -6.17 8.92 -4.50
N GLN A 2 -7.01 8.79 -3.47
CA GLN A 2 -6.78 9.36 -2.14
C GLN A 2 -7.15 8.34 -1.05
N LYS A 3 -6.37 8.33 0.03
CA LYS A 3 -6.57 7.50 1.22
C LYS A 3 -6.28 8.31 2.48
N ALA A 4 -7.03 8.13 3.57
CA ALA A 4 -6.64 8.67 4.87
C ALA A 4 -5.46 7.89 5.48
N VAL A 5 -4.53 8.59 6.11
CA VAL A 5 -3.36 8.02 6.78
C VAL A 5 -3.55 8.17 8.28
N THR A 6 -3.53 7.05 9.01
CA THR A 6 -3.64 7.07 10.48
C THR A 6 -2.44 7.81 11.11
N PRO A 7 -2.59 8.43 12.29
CA PRO A 7 -1.47 9.05 12.99
C PRO A 7 -0.28 8.10 13.20
N GLN A 8 -0.55 6.81 13.42
CA GLN A 8 0.46 5.77 13.56
C GLN A 8 1.22 5.52 12.24
N GLN A 9 0.53 5.48 11.10
CA GLN A 9 1.16 5.36 9.78
C GLN A 9 1.98 6.61 9.43
N SER A 10 1.47 7.82 9.72
CA SER A 10 2.25 9.06 9.56
C SER A 10 3.55 8.98 10.37
N GLN A 11 3.47 8.62 11.65
CA GLN A 11 4.65 8.47 12.51
C GLN A 11 5.61 7.39 11.97
N ALA A 12 5.11 6.25 11.50
CA ALA A 12 5.93 5.20 10.92
C ALA A 12 6.64 5.66 9.63
N THR A 13 5.99 6.53 8.86
CA THR A 13 6.59 7.16 7.66
C THR A 13 7.74 8.08 8.06
N TRP A 14 7.54 8.97 9.04
CA TRP A 14 8.55 9.95 9.45
C TRP A 14 9.76 9.34 10.15
N SER A 15 9.52 8.28 10.93
CA SER A 15 10.56 7.62 11.72
C SER A 15 11.28 6.52 10.96
N HIS A 16 10.58 5.78 10.10
CA HIS A 16 11.08 4.55 9.51
C HIS A 16 10.85 4.44 8.01
N GLY A 17 10.28 5.45 7.35
CA GLY A 17 10.05 5.41 5.89
C GLY A 17 9.05 4.34 5.47
N TYR A 18 8.04 4.05 6.29
CA TYR A 18 6.98 3.11 5.96
C TYR A 18 6.36 3.43 4.59
N GLU A 19 6.42 2.47 3.67
CA GLU A 19 6.10 2.67 2.24
C GLU A 19 5.05 1.67 1.73
N ARG A 20 4.30 1.03 2.63
CA ARG A 20 3.22 0.09 2.27
C ARG A 20 1.86 0.74 2.42
N MET A 21 0.92 0.34 1.56
CA MET A 21 -0.47 0.79 1.61
C MET A 21 -1.41 -0.37 1.27
N GLY A 22 -2.62 -0.33 1.82
CA GLY A 22 -3.71 -1.27 1.53
C GLY A 22 -5.03 -0.66 2.01
N GLY A 23 -6.15 -1.34 1.87
CA GLY A 23 -7.40 -0.90 2.51
C GLY A 23 -8.27 0.01 1.65
N PHE A 24 -9.26 0.65 2.26
CA PHE A 24 -10.19 1.51 1.54
C PHE A 24 -9.56 2.79 0.99
N VAL A 25 -9.95 3.14 -0.23
CA VAL A 25 -9.50 4.31 -0.98
C VAL A 25 -10.63 4.85 -1.84
N VAL A 26 -10.54 6.14 -2.16
CA VAL A 26 -11.49 6.84 -3.03
C VAL A 26 -10.75 7.52 -4.18
N ARG A 27 -11.48 7.91 -5.22
CA ARG A 27 -10.90 8.82 -6.22
C ARG A 27 -10.77 10.21 -5.59
N ALA A 28 -9.68 10.92 -5.89
CA ALA A 28 -9.42 12.23 -5.31
C ALA A 28 -10.47 13.27 -5.78
N ASP A 29 -10.86 13.21 -7.06
CA ASP A 29 -11.90 14.06 -7.65
C ASP A 29 -13.27 13.93 -6.97
N SER A 30 -13.62 12.72 -6.51
CA SER A 30 -14.91 12.43 -5.87
C SER A 30 -15.02 12.99 -4.46
N VAL A 31 -13.92 13.46 -3.89
CA VAL A 31 -13.83 14.01 -2.52
C VAL A 31 -13.20 15.40 -2.49
N GLU A 32 -13.20 16.13 -3.61
CA GLU A 32 -12.75 17.54 -3.67
C GLU A 32 -13.57 18.45 -2.75
N TRP A 33 -14.82 18.09 -2.48
CA TRP A 33 -15.69 18.79 -1.52
C TRP A 33 -15.20 18.67 -0.07
N ALA A 34 -14.38 17.66 0.24
CA ALA A 34 -13.92 17.40 1.60
C ALA A 34 -12.68 18.23 1.94
N THR A 35 -12.91 19.50 2.24
CA THR A 35 -11.84 20.50 2.41
C THR A 35 -11.35 20.62 3.84
N THR A 36 -12.05 20.07 4.83
CA THR A 36 -11.65 20.11 6.24
C THR A 36 -11.34 18.71 6.78
N ALA A 37 -10.63 18.66 7.91
CA ALA A 37 -10.36 17.42 8.64
C ALA A 37 -11.65 16.64 8.99
N ALA A 38 -12.74 17.35 9.33
CA ALA A 38 -14.03 16.71 9.62
C ALA A 38 -14.70 16.13 8.36
N ASP A 39 -14.61 16.84 7.23
CA ASP A 39 -15.13 16.31 5.97
C ASP A 39 -14.38 15.05 5.54
N LEU A 40 -13.06 15.00 5.76
CA LEU A 40 -12.26 13.81 5.46
C LEU A 40 -12.60 12.60 6.34
N VAL A 41 -13.03 12.82 7.59
CA VAL A 41 -13.57 11.73 8.43
C VAL A 41 -14.79 11.10 7.78
N VAL A 42 -15.67 11.90 7.19
CA VAL A 42 -16.85 11.40 6.45
C VAL A 42 -16.43 10.77 5.13
N ALA A 43 -15.65 11.49 4.32
CA ALA A 43 -15.27 11.10 2.96
C ALA A 43 -14.44 9.81 2.89
N HIS A 44 -13.74 9.45 3.96
CA HIS A 44 -12.96 8.20 4.07
C HIS A 44 -13.56 7.20 5.07
N GLY A 45 -14.75 7.48 5.62
CA GLY A 45 -15.44 6.55 6.53
C GLY A 45 -14.64 6.24 7.81
N LEU A 46 -14.00 7.24 8.41
CA LEU A 46 -13.02 7.05 9.50
C LEU A 46 -13.66 6.87 10.88
N ALA A 47 -14.98 6.82 11.00
CA ALA A 47 -15.69 6.66 12.27
C ALA A 47 -15.88 5.19 12.70
N TYR A 48 -15.02 4.27 12.24
CA TYR A 48 -15.13 2.86 12.56
C TYR A 48 -14.70 2.54 14.00
N PRO A 49 -15.19 1.44 14.60
CA PRO A 49 -14.78 1.01 15.95
C PRO A 49 -13.26 0.85 16.05
N GLY A 50 -12.66 1.51 17.05
CA GLY A 50 -11.21 1.51 17.26
C GLY A 50 -10.43 2.47 16.36
N SER A 51 -11.11 3.32 15.59
CA SER A 51 -10.46 4.36 14.80
C SER A 51 -9.68 5.34 15.70
N PRO A 52 -8.46 5.75 15.29
CA PRO A 52 -7.71 6.79 16.00
C PRO A 52 -8.28 8.21 15.74
N PHE A 53 -9.24 8.34 14.83
CA PHE A 53 -9.86 9.62 14.49
C PHE A 53 -11.12 9.85 15.32
N GLY A 54 -11.19 11.01 15.98
CA GLY A 54 -12.45 11.53 16.51
C GLY A 54 -13.33 12.12 15.39
N PRO A 55 -14.58 12.55 15.69
CA PRO A 55 -15.47 13.15 14.69
C PRO A 55 -15.00 14.53 14.20
N SER A 56 -14.11 15.19 14.94
CA SER A 56 -13.59 16.52 14.59
C SER A 56 -12.11 16.63 14.98
N PRO A 57 -11.22 15.89 14.27
CA PRO A 57 -9.80 15.93 14.55
C PRO A 57 -9.22 17.28 14.13
N GLN A 58 -8.11 17.69 14.76
CA GLN A 58 -7.44 18.94 14.37
C GLN A 58 -6.87 18.88 12.95
N PHE A 59 -6.51 17.69 12.49
CA PHE A 59 -6.09 17.44 11.11
C PHE A 59 -6.34 15.98 10.73
N VAL A 60 -6.37 15.72 9.42
CA VAL A 60 -6.25 14.38 8.83
C VAL A 60 -5.13 14.44 7.80
N ASP A 61 -4.20 13.49 7.88
CA ASP A 61 -3.20 13.29 6.83
C ASP A 61 -3.83 12.38 5.75
N VAL A 62 -3.63 12.72 4.47
CA VAL A 62 -4.10 11.93 3.35
C VAL A 62 -2.94 11.58 2.42
N LEU A 63 -2.92 10.33 1.95
CA LEU A 63 -2.05 9.85 0.89
C LEU A 63 -2.76 10.08 -0.44
N ARG A 64 -2.19 10.90 -1.31
CA ARG A 64 -2.60 11.09 -2.71
C ARG A 64 -1.60 10.36 -3.60
N PHE A 65 -2.11 9.54 -4.51
CA PHE A 65 -1.26 8.67 -5.31
C PHE A 65 -1.84 8.43 -6.71
N PRO A 66 -0.98 8.24 -7.74
CA PRO A 66 -1.42 7.87 -9.07
C PRO A 66 -2.00 6.45 -9.08
N SER A 67 -3.03 6.23 -9.90
CA SER A 67 -3.56 4.88 -10.16
C SER A 67 -2.71 4.21 -11.22
N THR A 68 -1.54 3.69 -10.84
CA THR A 68 -0.61 3.02 -11.75
C THR A 68 -0.97 1.55 -11.95
N GLU A 69 -0.38 0.93 -12.98
CA GLU A 69 -0.56 -0.48 -13.34
C GLU A 69 -0.09 -1.47 -12.25
N GLN A 70 0.70 -1.00 -11.27
CA GLN A 70 1.12 -1.83 -10.14
C GLN A 70 -0.02 -2.07 -9.13
N LEU A 71 -1.06 -1.25 -9.15
CA LEU A 71 -2.11 -1.27 -8.15
C LEU A 71 -3.28 -2.13 -8.61
N ARG A 72 -3.83 -2.90 -7.66
CA ARG A 72 -5.06 -3.67 -7.86
C ARG A 72 -6.13 -3.10 -6.96
N PHE A 73 -7.26 -2.78 -7.57
CA PHE A 73 -8.43 -2.24 -6.88
C PHE A 73 -9.59 -3.22 -6.98
N GLU A 74 -10.31 -3.34 -5.88
CA GLU A 74 -11.54 -4.11 -5.78
C GLU A 74 -12.69 -3.16 -5.41
N ASN A 75 -13.88 -3.42 -5.92
CA ASN A 75 -15.07 -2.68 -5.48
C ASN A 75 -15.37 -3.08 -4.04
N ALA A 76 -15.50 -2.09 -3.14
CA ALA A 76 -15.76 -2.32 -1.72
C ALA A 76 -17.24 -2.68 -1.47
N THR A 77 -17.67 -3.80 -2.03
CA THR A 77 -19.03 -4.33 -1.93
C THR A 77 -19.09 -5.45 -0.91
N GLY A 78 -20.18 -5.53 -0.14
CA GLY A 78 -20.29 -6.47 0.97
C GLY A 78 -21.38 -6.06 1.96
N GLY A 79 -21.12 -6.14 3.25
CA GLY A 79 -22.04 -5.71 4.29
C GLY A 79 -21.36 -5.48 5.64
N THR A 80 -22.15 -5.12 6.63
CA THR A 80 -21.68 -4.98 8.01
C THR A 80 -21.68 -6.29 8.80
N ASP A 81 -22.31 -7.31 8.22
CA ASP A 81 -22.50 -8.63 8.77
C ASP A 81 -22.74 -9.63 7.62
N PRO A 82 -22.70 -10.95 7.87
CA PRO A 82 -22.93 -11.94 6.83
C PRO A 82 -24.29 -11.85 6.12
N THR A 83 -25.34 -11.35 6.80
CA THR A 83 -26.68 -11.23 6.22
C THR A 83 -26.73 -10.08 5.23
N THR A 84 -26.22 -8.91 5.61
CA THR A 84 -26.15 -7.75 4.72
C THR A 84 -25.16 -7.95 3.56
N ARG A 85 -24.05 -8.68 3.79
CA ARG A 85 -23.13 -9.10 2.72
C ARG A 85 -23.82 -9.95 1.65
N ALA A 86 -24.68 -10.89 2.05
CA ALA A 86 -25.38 -11.76 1.12
C ALA A 86 -26.31 -11.00 0.16
N VAL A 87 -26.81 -9.82 0.55
CA VAL A 87 -27.67 -8.96 -0.29
C VAL A 87 -26.87 -8.32 -1.44
N THR A 88 -25.62 -7.92 -1.20
CA THR A 88 -24.80 -7.25 -2.22
C THR A 88 -23.95 -8.23 -3.04
N GLY A 89 -23.71 -9.43 -2.52
CA GLY A 89 -22.90 -10.46 -3.17
C GLY A 89 -21.40 -10.17 -3.19
N GLY A 90 -20.95 -9.08 -2.55
CA GLY A 90 -19.55 -8.71 -2.44
C GLY A 90 -18.81 -9.47 -1.33
N PRO A 91 -17.47 -9.48 -1.32
CA PRO A 91 -16.70 -10.31 -0.40
C PRO A 91 -16.61 -9.74 1.03
N PHE A 92 -16.86 -8.43 1.22
CA PHE A 92 -16.54 -7.74 2.46
C PHE A 92 -17.58 -7.97 3.57
N VAL A 93 -17.11 -8.26 4.79
CA VAL A 93 -17.80 -7.98 6.05
C VAL A 93 -16.90 -7.02 6.82
N ASP A 94 -17.35 -5.80 7.09
CA ASP A 94 -16.59 -4.84 7.91
C ASP A 94 -17.52 -4.03 8.82
N ARG A 95 -16.99 -3.04 9.52
CA ARG A 95 -17.70 -2.27 10.54
C ARG A 95 -18.25 -0.97 9.94
N PRO A 96 -19.38 -0.46 10.45
CA PRO A 96 -19.83 0.89 10.17
C PRO A 96 -18.68 1.91 10.33
N PRO A 97 -18.61 2.98 9.52
CA PRO A 97 -19.64 3.45 8.60
C PRO A 97 -19.64 2.74 7.23
N PHE A 98 -18.88 1.67 7.05
CA PHE A 98 -18.99 0.82 5.86
C PHE A 98 -20.43 0.35 5.68
N THR A 99 -20.96 0.52 4.45
CA THR A 99 -22.33 0.16 4.09
C THR A 99 -22.40 -1.11 3.26
N GLY A 100 -21.28 -1.50 2.63
CA GLY A 100 -21.25 -2.64 1.71
C GLY A 100 -21.80 -2.38 0.32
N ASN A 101 -22.31 -1.18 0.02
CA ASN A 101 -22.92 -0.89 -1.29
C ASN A 101 -21.93 -0.38 -2.35
N GLY A 102 -20.62 -0.37 -2.05
CA GLY A 102 -19.59 0.18 -2.95
C GLY A 102 -19.44 1.71 -2.89
N PHE A 103 -20.10 2.39 -1.96
CA PHE A 103 -20.00 3.83 -1.76
C PHE A 103 -19.76 4.20 -0.29
N VAL A 104 -19.09 5.32 -0.08
CA VAL A 104 -18.96 5.91 1.25
C VAL A 104 -20.30 6.45 1.72
N ALA A 105 -20.62 6.31 3.01
CA ALA A 105 -21.76 6.95 3.65
C ALA A 105 -21.53 8.47 3.81
N ALA A 106 -21.59 9.23 2.71
CA ALA A 106 -21.41 10.68 2.66
C ALA A 106 -22.72 11.38 2.23
N PRO A 107 -23.45 12.02 3.16
CA PRO A 107 -24.70 12.69 2.82
C PRO A 107 -24.53 13.73 1.70
N GLY A 108 -25.36 13.65 0.65
CA GLY A 108 -25.32 14.59 -0.48
C GLY A 108 -24.20 14.37 -1.49
N HIS A 109 -23.34 13.35 -1.29
CA HIS A 109 -22.21 13.08 -2.17
C HIS A 109 -22.20 11.62 -2.64
N VAL A 110 -21.86 11.41 -3.92
CA VAL A 110 -21.67 10.06 -4.49
C VAL A 110 -20.17 9.80 -4.55
N VAL A 111 -19.67 8.99 -3.62
CA VAL A 111 -18.24 8.70 -3.50
C VAL A 111 -18.03 7.18 -3.65
N PRO A 112 -17.62 6.71 -4.84
CA PRO A 112 -17.27 5.30 -5.04
C PRO A 112 -16.13 4.88 -4.12
N LEU A 113 -16.31 3.75 -3.43
CA LEU A 113 -15.35 3.18 -2.50
C LEU A 113 -14.69 1.95 -3.12
N TYR A 114 -13.36 1.97 -3.14
CA TYR A 114 -12.54 0.85 -3.58
C TYR A 114 -11.69 0.34 -2.43
N TRP A 115 -11.25 -0.89 -2.51
CA TRP A 115 -10.21 -1.46 -1.66
C TRP A 115 -8.97 -1.70 -2.51
N VAL A 116 -7.83 -1.18 -2.09
CA VAL A 116 -6.55 -1.43 -2.75
C VAL A 116 -5.85 -2.61 -2.09
N VAL A 117 -5.47 -3.59 -2.89
CA VAL A 117 -4.65 -4.72 -2.45
C VAL A 117 -3.33 -4.18 -1.93
N HIS A 118 -2.83 -4.76 -0.84
CA HIS A 118 -1.56 -4.35 -0.23
C HIS A 118 -0.46 -4.16 -1.28
N SER A 119 0.13 -2.98 -1.37
CA SER A 119 1.20 -2.70 -2.34
C SER A 119 2.20 -1.73 -1.73
N ARG A 120 3.33 -1.53 -2.40
CA ARG A 120 4.17 -0.37 -2.12
C ARG A 120 3.48 0.88 -2.67
N VAL A 121 3.63 1.99 -1.95
CA VAL A 121 3.18 3.30 -2.42
C VAL A 121 3.85 3.60 -3.77
N PRO A 122 3.09 4.02 -4.81
CA PRO A 122 3.68 4.39 -6.10
C PRO A 122 4.62 5.60 -5.98
N ALA A 123 5.64 5.65 -6.84
CA ALA A 123 6.43 6.85 -7.07
C ALA A 123 5.53 8.09 -7.28
N MET A 124 6.01 9.24 -6.81
CA MET A 124 5.34 10.54 -6.83
C MET A 124 4.03 10.61 -6.03
N SER A 125 3.87 9.73 -5.03
CA SER A 125 2.76 9.86 -4.08
C SER A 125 3.06 10.90 -3.01
N GLU A 126 2.04 11.59 -2.54
CA GLU A 126 2.15 12.71 -1.62
C GLU A 126 1.37 12.43 -0.33
N ILE A 127 1.95 12.78 0.82
CA ILE A 127 1.20 12.90 2.08
C ILE A 127 0.90 14.38 2.29
N VAL A 128 -0.39 14.69 2.37
CA VAL A 128 -0.90 16.06 2.58
C VAL A 128 -1.65 16.10 3.90
N ARG A 129 -1.36 17.08 4.75
CA ARG A 129 -2.14 17.38 5.94
C ARG A 129 -3.27 18.33 5.60
N VAL A 130 -4.48 17.98 6.01
CA VAL A 130 -5.66 18.86 5.93
C VAL A 130 -6.10 19.21 7.34
N GLY A 131 -6.10 20.50 7.67
CA GLY A 131 -6.47 21.04 8.97
C GLY A 131 -7.97 21.16 9.18
N ALA A 132 -8.38 21.35 10.44
CA ALA A 132 -9.76 21.66 10.80
C ALA A 132 -10.24 23.01 10.24
N ASP A 133 -9.32 23.93 9.96
CA ASP A 133 -9.55 25.24 9.33
C ASP A 133 -9.55 25.19 7.79
N GLY A 134 -9.33 24.01 7.20
CA GLY A 134 -9.20 23.82 5.76
C GLY A 134 -7.80 24.12 5.20
N SER A 135 -6.81 24.41 6.05
CA SER A 135 -5.42 24.50 5.61
C SER A 135 -4.96 23.17 4.97
N SER A 136 -4.16 23.26 3.92
CA SER A 136 -3.63 22.10 3.20
C SER A 136 -2.12 22.24 3.03
N THR A 137 -1.36 21.30 3.58
CA THR A 137 0.10 21.35 3.63
C THR A 137 0.69 20.03 3.15
N LEU A 138 1.52 20.07 2.11
CA LEU A 138 2.33 18.93 1.70
C LEU A 138 3.35 18.61 2.82
N LEU A 139 3.33 17.37 3.31
CA LEU A 139 4.24 16.90 4.35
C LEU A 139 5.39 16.07 3.79
N ALA A 140 5.14 15.28 2.76
CA ALA A 140 6.15 14.43 2.16
C ALA A 140 5.77 13.94 0.76
N THR A 141 6.79 13.65 -0.03
CA THR A 141 6.67 13.02 -1.35
C THR A 141 7.44 11.69 -1.36
N TYR A 142 6.79 10.60 -1.73
CA TYR A 142 7.46 9.35 -2.04
C TYR A 142 8.06 9.47 -3.44
N VAL A 143 9.37 9.63 -3.53
CA VAL A 143 10.04 9.93 -4.81
C VAL A 143 10.14 8.67 -5.65
N ASP A 144 10.88 7.69 -5.14
CA ASP A 144 11.04 6.36 -5.72
C ASP A 144 11.70 5.42 -4.70
N VAL A 145 11.84 4.15 -5.06
CA VAL A 145 12.41 3.09 -4.24
C VAL A 145 13.85 3.37 -3.80
N GLY A 146 14.59 4.23 -4.50
CA GLY A 146 15.93 4.66 -4.10
C GLY A 146 15.91 5.76 -3.03
N TYR A 147 15.04 6.76 -3.18
CA TYR A 147 14.96 7.89 -2.24
C TYR A 147 13.98 7.68 -1.09
N GLY A 148 12.99 6.80 -1.21
CA GLY A 148 11.90 6.67 -0.27
C GLY A 148 11.09 7.97 -0.16
N TRP A 149 10.70 8.31 1.07
CA TRP A 149 9.99 9.55 1.38
C TRP A 149 10.97 10.71 1.51
N VAL A 150 10.69 11.82 0.85
CA VAL A 150 11.31 13.12 1.12
C VAL A 150 10.31 13.96 1.91
N LEU A 151 10.68 14.31 3.14
CA LEU A 151 9.89 15.18 4.01
C LEU A 151 10.03 16.63 3.57
N GLU A 152 8.94 17.39 3.62
CA GLU A 152 8.91 18.81 3.28
C GLU A 152 9.21 19.73 4.48
N GLY A 153 9.59 20.97 4.18
CA GLY A 153 9.80 22.03 5.18
C GLY A 153 11.27 22.25 5.59
N PRO A 154 11.53 23.04 6.66
CA PRO A 154 12.87 23.51 7.03
C PRO A 154 13.90 22.41 7.34
N HIS A 155 13.43 21.19 7.60
CA HIS A 155 14.26 20.03 7.90
C HIS A 155 14.04 18.91 6.87
N ALA A 156 13.80 19.31 5.61
CA ALA A 156 13.60 18.38 4.51
C ALA A 156 14.72 17.34 4.46
N ARG A 157 14.30 16.07 4.47
CA ARG A 157 15.23 14.94 4.49
C ARG A 157 14.57 13.72 3.86
N SER A 158 15.41 12.87 3.29
CA SER A 158 15.00 11.55 2.83
C SER A 158 14.92 10.58 4.02
N VAL A 159 13.82 9.85 4.12
CA VAL A 159 13.58 8.76 5.07
C VAL A 159 13.09 7.57 4.25
N ALA A 160 13.84 6.48 4.30
CA ALA A 160 13.48 5.26 3.59
C ALA A 160 13.39 4.08 4.55
N PHE A 161 12.59 3.08 4.18
CA PHE A 161 12.50 1.85 4.94
C PHE A 161 13.90 1.18 5.03
N PRO A 162 14.36 0.76 6.22
CA PRO A 162 15.71 0.20 6.36
C PRO A 162 15.95 -1.01 5.47
N MET A 163 14.91 -1.84 5.30
CA MET A 163 14.88 -2.95 4.37
C MET A 163 14.25 -2.51 3.06
N LEU A 164 14.67 -3.12 1.96
CA LEU A 164 13.98 -2.94 0.69
C LEU A 164 12.82 -3.93 0.59
N PRO A 165 11.57 -3.48 0.46
CA PRO A 165 10.42 -4.38 0.41
C PRO A 165 10.41 -5.15 -0.91
N MET A 166 10.46 -6.48 -0.81
CA MET A 166 10.37 -7.40 -1.96
C MET A 166 9.02 -8.12 -2.05
N HIS A 167 8.20 -8.09 -0.99
CA HIS A 167 6.92 -8.82 -0.92
C HIS A 167 5.71 -8.01 -1.43
N VAL A 168 5.92 -6.72 -1.69
CA VAL A 168 4.90 -5.81 -2.22
C VAL A 168 5.53 -4.80 -3.16
N GLY A 169 4.78 -4.43 -4.20
CA GLY A 169 5.21 -3.44 -5.20
C GLY A 169 6.05 -4.03 -6.33
N PRO A 170 6.46 -3.18 -7.29
CA PRO A 170 7.16 -3.64 -8.48
C PRO A 170 8.58 -4.12 -8.17
N VAL A 171 8.98 -5.10 -8.97
CA VAL A 171 10.28 -5.74 -8.99
C VAL A 171 10.72 -5.82 -10.46
N ALA A 172 11.99 -5.51 -10.71
CA ALA A 172 12.61 -5.58 -12.02
C ALA A 172 13.72 -6.62 -12.03
N ARG A 173 13.79 -7.40 -13.10
CA ARG A 173 14.97 -8.20 -13.44
C ARG A 173 15.82 -7.40 -14.43
N TRP A 174 17.08 -7.18 -14.09
CA TRP A 174 18.02 -6.45 -14.94
C TRP A 174 19.43 -7.01 -14.75
N GLN A 175 20.13 -7.29 -15.86
CA GLN A 175 21.51 -7.82 -15.85
C GLN A 175 21.65 -9.10 -15.00
N GLY A 176 20.63 -9.96 -15.04
CA GLY A 176 20.63 -11.24 -14.33
C GLY A 176 20.39 -11.15 -12.82
N ALA A 177 20.05 -9.98 -12.27
CA ALA A 177 19.70 -9.79 -10.88
C ALA A 177 18.31 -9.17 -10.72
N THR A 178 17.71 -9.38 -9.55
CA THR A 178 16.35 -8.93 -9.21
C THR A 178 16.42 -7.79 -8.22
N TYR A 179 15.74 -6.69 -8.53
CA TYR A 179 15.73 -5.48 -7.74
C TYR A 179 14.30 -5.02 -7.46
N PRO A 180 14.00 -4.49 -6.27
CA PRO A 180 12.79 -3.70 -6.06
C PRO A 180 12.86 -2.46 -6.97
N ALA A 181 11.71 -2.09 -7.54
CA ALA A 181 11.68 -1.14 -8.64
C ALA A 181 10.47 -0.21 -8.58
N ASP A 182 10.61 1.05 -8.98
CA ASP A 182 9.48 1.88 -9.41
C ASP A 182 9.50 2.04 -10.92
N VAL A 183 8.31 2.02 -11.51
CA VAL A 183 8.12 2.00 -12.97
C VAL A 183 7.58 3.35 -13.42
N PHE A 184 8.30 3.98 -14.33
CA PHE A 184 7.89 5.19 -15.05
C PHE A 184 7.64 4.83 -16.52
N ASP A 185 7.16 5.80 -17.31
CA ASP A 185 6.76 5.57 -18.70
C ASP A 185 7.96 5.13 -19.58
N ASP A 186 9.10 5.79 -19.44
CA ASP A 186 10.29 5.61 -20.28
C ASP A 186 11.47 4.90 -19.57
N HIS A 187 11.39 4.74 -18.25
CA HIS A 187 12.45 4.12 -17.46
C HIS A 187 11.93 3.42 -16.21
N VAL A 188 12.82 2.64 -15.58
CA VAL A 188 12.60 1.95 -14.33
C VAL A 188 13.68 2.37 -13.35
N VAL A 189 13.28 2.77 -12.15
CA VAL A 189 14.20 3.03 -11.05
C VAL A 189 14.33 1.76 -10.23
N ILE A 190 15.55 1.22 -10.13
CA ILE A 190 15.87 0.07 -9.30
C ILE A 190 16.72 0.47 -8.09
N ALA A 191 16.55 -0.24 -6.97
CA ALA A 191 17.33 0.00 -5.77
C ALA A 191 18.03 -1.26 -5.22
N ALA A 192 19.16 -1.06 -4.55
CA ALA A 192 19.89 -2.08 -3.83
C ALA A 192 20.27 -1.58 -2.43
N ALA A 193 20.19 -2.47 -1.44
CA ALA A 193 20.55 -2.15 -0.05
C ALA A 193 22.09 -2.14 0.15
N GLN A 194 22.81 -2.91 -0.66
CA GLN A 194 24.27 -3.00 -0.63
C GLN A 194 24.84 -2.48 -1.94
N LYS A 195 26.08 -1.97 -1.89
CA LYS A 195 26.77 -1.39 -3.05
C LYS A 195 26.95 -2.44 -4.15
N PRO A 196 26.32 -2.27 -5.33
CA PRO A 196 26.52 -3.19 -6.45
C PRO A 196 27.90 -3.05 -7.08
N ASP A 197 28.23 -3.94 -8.03
CA ASP A 197 29.44 -3.80 -8.86
C ASP A 197 29.46 -2.41 -9.52
N ARG A 198 30.63 -1.76 -9.47
CA ARG A 198 30.85 -0.42 -10.02
C ARG A 198 30.46 -0.31 -11.50
N ARG A 199 30.56 -1.40 -12.27
CA ARG A 199 30.18 -1.48 -13.70
C ARG A 199 28.68 -1.22 -13.91
N LEU A 200 27.85 -1.50 -12.91
CA LEU A 200 26.40 -1.28 -12.96
C LEU A 200 25.99 0.18 -12.68
N ARG A 201 26.94 1.05 -12.30
CA ARG A 201 26.76 2.52 -12.21
C ARG A 201 25.61 3.00 -11.31
N PHE A 202 25.36 2.30 -10.21
CA PHE A 202 24.46 2.81 -9.17
C PHE A 202 25.04 4.04 -8.46
N SER A 203 24.17 4.97 -8.10
CA SER A 203 24.47 6.13 -7.24
C SER A 203 23.88 5.92 -5.85
N GLN A 204 24.62 6.26 -4.80
CA GLN A 204 24.08 6.23 -3.44
C GLN A 204 23.20 7.46 -3.19
N THR A 205 22.00 7.24 -2.65
CA THR A 205 21.04 8.30 -2.30
C THR A 205 21.25 8.77 -0.85
N ALA A 206 20.57 9.87 -0.48
CA ALA A 206 20.60 10.39 0.89
C ALA A 206 20.02 9.42 1.94
N SER A 207 19.18 8.47 1.53
CA SER A 207 18.68 7.39 2.40
C SER A 207 19.71 6.27 2.63
N GLY A 208 20.85 6.32 1.95
CA GLY A 208 21.89 5.29 1.98
C GLY A 208 21.66 4.13 1.00
N ARG A 209 20.49 4.06 0.35
CA ARG A 209 20.20 3.07 -0.71
C ARG A 209 21.03 3.36 -1.96
N PHE A 210 21.34 2.33 -2.73
CA PHE A 210 21.95 2.47 -4.06
C PHE A 210 20.84 2.46 -5.09
N ARG A 211 20.79 3.47 -5.95
CA ARG A 211 19.75 3.70 -6.97
C ARG A 211 20.33 3.68 -8.37
N ARG A 212 19.57 3.17 -9.34
CA ARG A 212 19.88 3.27 -10.77
C ARG A 212 18.59 3.47 -11.58
N GLU A 213 18.64 4.39 -12.54
CA GLU A 213 17.66 4.47 -13.62
C GLU A 213 18.11 3.58 -14.77
N VAL A 214 17.21 2.73 -15.24
CA VAL A 214 17.40 1.82 -16.36
C VAL A 214 16.34 2.14 -17.41
N PRO A 215 16.71 2.37 -18.68
CA PRO A 215 15.74 2.51 -19.77
C PRO A 215 14.74 1.36 -19.77
N ARG A 216 13.46 1.66 -20.04
CA ARG A 216 12.38 0.67 -19.91
C ARG A 216 12.57 -0.57 -20.79
N ASP A 217 13.22 -0.42 -21.94
CA ASP A 217 13.55 -1.44 -22.93
C ASP A 217 14.82 -2.24 -22.60
N GLU A 218 15.65 -1.77 -21.66
CA GLU A 218 16.81 -2.51 -21.15
C GLU A 218 16.45 -3.44 -19.97
N VAL A 219 15.24 -3.34 -19.42
CA VAL A 219 14.78 -4.19 -18.30
C VAL A 219 14.29 -5.54 -18.84
N ASP A 220 14.83 -6.64 -18.30
CA ASP A 220 14.51 -7.99 -18.76
C ASP A 220 13.04 -8.36 -18.45
N GLU A 221 12.60 -8.09 -17.22
CA GLU A 221 11.25 -8.39 -16.74
C GLU A 221 10.78 -7.37 -15.71
N LEU A 222 9.48 -7.10 -15.68
CA LEU A 222 8.78 -6.38 -14.62
C LEU A 222 7.66 -7.24 -14.05
N PHE A 223 7.63 -7.39 -12.73
CA PHE A 223 6.61 -8.17 -12.03
C PHE A 223 6.44 -7.70 -10.59
N GLU A 224 5.37 -8.12 -9.92
CA GLU A 224 5.25 -8.08 -8.46
C GLU A 224 5.45 -9.51 -7.92
N PHE A 225 6.26 -9.65 -6.88
CA PHE A 225 6.32 -10.92 -6.15
C PHE A 225 5.13 -11.01 -5.21
N TYR A 226 4.31 -12.04 -5.39
CA TYR A 226 3.07 -12.23 -4.64
C TYR A 226 3.13 -13.56 -3.89
N LEU A 227 3.25 -13.49 -2.57
CA LEU A 227 3.39 -14.64 -1.71
C LEU A 227 2.11 -14.84 -0.89
N GLU A 228 1.37 -15.88 -1.26
CA GLU A 228 0.16 -16.30 -0.55
C GLU A 228 0.47 -17.44 0.41
N ALA A 229 -0.32 -17.52 1.47
CA ALA A 229 -0.25 -18.60 2.45
C ALA A 229 -1.62 -18.75 3.13
N ARG A 230 -1.75 -19.76 3.99
CA ARG A 230 -2.84 -19.88 4.95
C ARG A 230 -2.34 -19.78 6.38
N TRP A 231 -3.16 -19.19 7.24
CA TRP A 231 -2.97 -19.23 8.70
C TRP A 231 -4.31 -19.52 9.36
N ASN A 232 -4.40 -20.61 10.15
CA ASN A 232 -5.66 -21.11 10.71
C ASN A 232 -6.78 -21.25 9.67
N GLY A 233 -6.42 -21.69 8.46
CA GLY A 233 -7.37 -21.85 7.36
C GLY A 233 -7.82 -20.56 6.68
N LEU A 234 -7.34 -19.38 7.10
CA LEU A 234 -7.65 -18.11 6.44
C LEU A 234 -6.58 -17.75 5.40
N PRO A 235 -6.96 -17.21 4.22
CA PRO A 235 -6.02 -16.78 3.19
C PRO A 235 -5.24 -15.53 3.62
N MET A 236 -3.92 -15.60 3.53
CA MET A 236 -2.98 -14.56 3.91
C MET A 236 -2.12 -14.17 2.72
N ARG A 237 -1.78 -12.90 2.62
CA ARG A 237 -0.66 -12.41 1.81
C ARG A 237 0.51 -12.07 2.73
N VAL A 238 1.70 -12.56 2.44
CA VAL A 238 2.93 -12.05 3.08
C VAL A 238 3.25 -10.67 2.48
N VAL A 239 3.34 -9.66 3.34
CA VAL A 239 3.54 -8.26 2.95
C VAL A 239 4.87 -7.69 3.43
N ASP A 240 5.53 -8.38 4.36
CA ASP A 240 6.84 -8.00 4.88
C ASP A 240 7.54 -9.20 5.52
N GLN A 241 8.86 -9.12 5.61
CA GLN A 241 9.70 -10.10 6.30
C GLN A 241 10.77 -9.35 7.09
N MET A 242 10.89 -9.68 8.38
CA MET A 242 11.77 -8.98 9.30
C MET A 242 12.59 -9.99 10.13
N PRO A 243 13.86 -9.69 10.47
CA PRO A 243 14.57 -10.45 11.48
C PRO A 243 13.87 -10.36 12.84
N ASP A 244 13.83 -11.45 13.60
CA ASP A 244 13.21 -11.48 14.93
C ASP A 244 14.15 -11.01 16.07
N GLY A 245 15.38 -10.59 15.73
CA GLY A 245 16.42 -10.18 16.68
C GLY A 245 17.12 -11.34 17.42
N ARG A 246 16.70 -12.60 17.18
CA ARG A 246 17.23 -13.83 17.77
C ARG A 246 17.80 -14.79 16.72
N GLY A 247 18.01 -14.30 15.50
CA GLY A 247 18.50 -15.09 14.36
C GLY A 247 17.41 -15.81 13.57
N GLY A 248 16.14 -15.64 13.96
CA GLY A 248 14.98 -16.10 13.21
C GLY A 248 14.36 -15.00 12.34
N THR A 249 13.18 -15.31 11.83
CA THR A 249 12.41 -14.45 10.93
C THR A 249 10.98 -14.35 11.44
N VAL A 250 10.40 -13.15 11.33
CA VAL A 250 8.97 -12.90 11.44
C VAL A 250 8.43 -12.51 10.07
N MET A 251 7.35 -13.16 9.66
CA MET A 251 6.55 -12.80 8.51
C MET A 251 5.43 -11.88 8.96
N ARG A 252 5.28 -10.74 8.29
CA ARG A 252 4.07 -9.94 8.41
C ARG A 252 3.11 -10.33 7.31
N VAL A 253 1.89 -10.65 7.70
CA VAL A 253 0.83 -11.06 6.78
C VAL A 253 -0.36 -10.13 6.84
N SER A 254 -1.05 -9.96 5.71
CA SER A 254 -2.33 -9.26 5.60
C SER A 254 -3.41 -10.25 5.18
N TYR A 255 -4.58 -10.16 5.83
CA TYR A 255 -5.71 -11.03 5.55
C TYR A 255 -6.42 -10.67 4.24
N LEU A 256 -6.61 -11.66 3.36
CA LEU A 256 -7.23 -11.50 2.04
C LEU A 256 -8.72 -11.87 2.01
N GLY A 257 -9.28 -12.42 3.09
CA GLY A 257 -10.66 -12.92 3.06
C GLY A 257 -11.75 -11.88 3.32
N HIS A 258 -11.37 -10.62 3.60
CA HIS A 258 -12.28 -9.48 3.76
C HIS A 258 -13.41 -9.64 4.80
N ASP A 259 -13.27 -10.58 5.73
CA ASP A 259 -14.25 -10.86 6.77
C ASP A 259 -13.75 -10.43 8.16
N ALA A 260 -14.19 -9.25 8.61
CA ALA A 260 -13.75 -8.66 9.87
C ALA A 260 -14.08 -9.54 11.09
N ASP A 261 -15.16 -10.33 11.07
CA ASP A 261 -15.51 -11.23 12.18
C ASP A 261 -14.46 -12.33 12.35
N LEU A 262 -14.01 -12.93 11.25
CA LEU A 262 -12.95 -13.93 11.26
C LEU A 262 -11.60 -13.35 11.68
N ALA A 263 -11.25 -12.17 11.16
CA ALA A 263 -9.99 -11.51 11.49
C ALA A 263 -9.91 -11.11 12.97
N GLU A 264 -10.98 -10.52 13.51
CA GLU A 264 -11.07 -10.14 14.92
C GLU A 264 -11.16 -11.37 15.84
N GLY A 265 -11.82 -12.44 15.40
CA GLY A 265 -11.85 -13.73 16.10
C GLY A 265 -10.46 -14.36 16.28
N LEU A 266 -9.58 -14.23 15.27
CA LEU A 266 -8.16 -14.61 15.35
C LEU A 266 -7.27 -13.57 16.04
N ARG A 267 -7.85 -12.47 16.55
CA ARG A 267 -7.14 -11.37 17.21
C ARG A 267 -6.05 -10.75 16.34
N MET A 268 -6.29 -10.67 15.03
CA MET A 268 -5.41 -9.91 14.14
C MET A 268 -5.39 -8.44 14.54
N GLN A 269 -4.26 -7.79 14.29
CA GLN A 269 -4.15 -6.35 14.50
C GLN A 269 -4.97 -5.63 13.42
N LYS A 270 -6.01 -4.90 13.84
CA LYS A 270 -6.68 -3.96 12.95
C LYS A 270 -5.75 -2.76 12.71
N MET A 271 -5.25 -2.64 11.50
CA MET A 271 -4.38 -1.53 11.11
C MET A 271 -5.23 -0.30 10.76
N GLU A 272 -6.33 -0.55 10.05
CA GLU A 272 -7.34 0.42 9.65
C GLU A 272 -8.62 -0.33 9.20
N ALA A 273 -9.64 0.39 8.70
CA ALA A 273 -10.81 -0.25 8.11
C ALA A 273 -10.40 -1.21 6.97
N ALA A 274 -10.99 -2.40 6.98
CA ALA A 274 -10.72 -3.50 6.04
C ALA A 274 -9.26 -3.98 5.92
N VAL A 275 -8.38 -3.63 6.88
CA VAL A 275 -6.99 -4.10 6.90
C VAL A 275 -6.66 -4.71 8.25
N TYR A 276 -6.48 -6.02 8.22
CA TYR A 276 -6.06 -6.81 9.36
C TYR A 276 -4.72 -7.47 9.04
N GLU A 277 -3.77 -7.32 9.96
CA GLU A 277 -2.43 -7.90 9.84
C GLU A 277 -2.08 -8.80 11.04
N ALA A 278 -1.14 -9.70 10.83
CA ALA A 278 -0.51 -10.47 11.90
C ALA A 278 1.00 -10.58 11.68
N GLN A 279 1.72 -10.83 12.77
CA GLN A 279 3.15 -11.14 12.76
C GLN A 279 3.32 -12.59 13.21
N LEU A 280 3.86 -13.42 12.33
CA LEU A 280 3.88 -14.88 12.50
C LEU A 280 5.28 -15.43 12.22
N PRO A 281 5.71 -16.49 12.91
CA PRO A 281 6.87 -17.25 12.45
C PRO A 281 6.53 -17.95 11.13
N PRO A 282 7.49 -18.18 10.22
CA PRO A 282 7.25 -18.86 8.94
C PRO A 282 6.59 -20.24 9.11
N SER A 283 6.89 -20.95 10.21
CA SER A 283 6.31 -22.27 10.52
C SER A 283 4.81 -22.26 10.82
N ALA A 284 4.22 -21.09 11.08
CA ALA A 284 2.78 -20.96 11.28
C ALA A 284 1.99 -20.83 9.95
N LEU A 285 2.69 -20.67 8.83
CA LEU A 285 2.10 -20.51 7.51
C LEU A 285 2.06 -21.86 6.79
N THR A 286 0.90 -22.21 6.22
CA THR A 286 0.71 -23.40 5.38
C THR A 286 0.36 -23.01 3.96
N ASP A 287 0.38 -23.97 3.02
CA ASP A 287 0.00 -23.79 1.62
C ASP A 287 0.64 -22.54 0.97
N VAL A 288 1.94 -22.37 1.20
CA VAL A 288 2.68 -21.21 0.73
C VAL A 288 2.86 -21.29 -0.78
N VAL A 289 2.34 -20.31 -1.50
CA VAL A 289 2.42 -20.20 -2.96
C VAL A 289 3.08 -18.89 -3.34
N ALA A 290 4.19 -18.97 -4.06
CA ALA A 290 4.86 -17.83 -4.64
C ALA A 290 4.46 -17.68 -6.12
N SER A 291 3.96 -16.51 -6.49
CA SER A 291 3.59 -16.16 -7.85
C SER A 291 4.28 -14.88 -8.30
N GLN A 292 4.56 -14.77 -9.60
CA GLN A 292 4.90 -13.50 -10.24
C GLN A 292 3.64 -12.93 -10.89
N LEU A 293 3.28 -11.72 -10.52
CA LEU A 293 2.16 -11.01 -11.13
C LEU A 293 2.70 -10.00 -12.14
N ILE A 294 2.25 -10.12 -13.38
CA ILE A 294 2.67 -9.25 -14.48
C ILE A 294 1.43 -8.49 -14.97
N PRO A 295 1.28 -7.19 -14.59
CA PRO A 295 0.29 -6.31 -15.20
C PRO A 295 0.40 -6.34 -16.73
N ARG A 296 -0.72 -6.21 -17.42
CA ARG A 296 -0.74 -6.27 -18.90
C ARG A 296 0.19 -5.23 -19.53
N ALA A 297 0.28 -4.03 -18.95
CA ALA A 297 1.18 -2.97 -19.40
C ALA A 297 2.67 -3.30 -19.20
N TRP A 298 3.00 -4.28 -18.35
CA TRP A 298 4.37 -4.71 -18.10
C TRP A 298 4.79 -5.93 -18.92
N ALA A 299 3.81 -6.66 -19.47
CA ALA A 299 4.08 -7.80 -20.31
C ALA A 299 4.90 -7.36 -21.53
N VAL A 300 6.06 -8.00 -21.72
CA VAL A 300 6.83 -7.86 -22.96
C VAL A 300 5.97 -8.44 -24.08
N ALA A 301 5.79 -7.70 -25.18
CA ALA A 301 5.11 -8.24 -26.35
C ALA A 301 5.82 -9.53 -26.78
N ALA A 302 5.08 -10.64 -26.91
CA ALA A 302 5.66 -11.85 -27.45
C ALA A 302 6.26 -11.52 -28.83
N PRO A 303 7.47 -12.01 -29.17
CA PRO A 303 8.02 -11.79 -30.50
C PRO A 303 7.00 -12.33 -31.52
N ALA A 304 6.68 -11.51 -32.52
CA ALA A 304 5.79 -11.89 -33.59
C ALA A 304 6.44 -13.01 -34.41
N GLY A 305 6.13 -14.26 -34.08
CA GLY A 305 6.63 -15.42 -34.82
C GLY A 305 6.71 -16.70 -34.00
N GLU A 306 5.57 -17.33 -33.77
CA GLU A 306 5.42 -18.80 -33.81
C GLU A 306 3.91 -19.10 -33.90
N ALA A 307 3.43 -19.14 -35.14
CA ALA A 307 2.16 -19.73 -35.56
C ALA A 307 2.45 -20.72 -36.68
#